data_AF-A0A9X2NP05-F1
#
_entry.id   AF-A0A9X2NP05-F1
#
_cell.length_a   1.000
_cell.length_b   1.000
_cell.length_c   1.000
_cell.angle_alpha   90.00
_cell.angle_beta   90.00
_cell.angle_gamma   90.00
#
_symmetry.space_group_name_H-M   'P 1'
#
loop_
_entity.id
_entity.type
_entity.pdbx_description
1 polymer ?
#
loop_
_entity_poly.entity_id
_entity_poly.type
_entity_poly.pdbx_seq_one_letter_code
_entity_poly.pdbx_strand_id
1 'polypeptide(L)'
;MVDLTRRKVLLGGLAAVTATAASAALPSWANARTAVAAPAVHDPFQLGVASGDPLPDSVVLWTRLAPAPLNPDGFGGMPDATYAVDWEIANDAAFTSIVQSGQASAVRASAHSVHIEPTGLQPAREYFYRFKTGGYISPVGRTRTAPAAGAAVDQLKYCFTSCQHWEEGYYHAYKGVVADDPDLVLFLGDYIYEKKSGRAAQERNPRSLAFTEDVTTLAQYRARHAQHKTDADLQAAHAIAPWIVVFDDHEVMNNWNGTTSPATAARKAAGFQAFYENTPIRSTAKPNGSSIQLYRQFVWGNLARFHMLDTRQYRNAQVADPAGSAGPSCTDMRSTSRSILGSTEEAWLLKQFESHPTTWDFLGQQVFFATRDGDGNKATCESPDSWQGYEASRNRIQQGWVDRKVANPVVLTGDVHRHWAADLRLDYFDHSDPVIGSELVTTSVTSNSDTATAPSATWYANNPHIKYCKGERGYVRVTTTPTQTRADFMTTSDTSVYDPAKVVIKNDRSYVVQAGRPGLQQV
;
A
#
# COMPACT_ATOMS: atom_id res chain seq x y z
N MET A 1 -59.63 44.38 -19.89
CA MET A 1 -58.68 44.54 -18.78
C MET A 1 -59.25 43.74 -17.62
N VAL A 2 -58.49 42.75 -17.15
CA VAL A 2 -58.79 41.81 -16.05
C VAL A 2 -59.76 40.66 -16.40
N ASP A 3 -59.43 39.48 -15.87
CA ASP A 3 -59.54 38.12 -16.41
C ASP A 3 -60.91 37.42 -16.45
N LEU A 4 -60.96 36.53 -17.45
CA LEU A 4 -61.70 35.28 -17.72
C LEU A 4 -62.81 34.75 -16.77
N THR A 5 -63.82 34.18 -17.45
CA THR A 5 -65.21 33.86 -17.09
C THR A 5 -65.47 32.59 -16.26
N ARG A 6 -66.56 32.66 -15.45
CA ARG A 6 -67.33 31.52 -14.88
C ARG A 6 -68.40 30.99 -15.85
N ARG A 7 -68.66 29.67 -15.87
CA ARG A 7 -69.98 28.96 -15.87
C ARG A 7 -69.78 27.43 -16.06
N LYS A 8 -70.20 26.55 -15.13
CA LYS A 8 -71.56 25.91 -14.95
C LYS A 8 -71.90 24.96 -16.13
N VAL A 9 -72.43 23.73 -16.02
CA VAL A 9 -73.22 23.04 -14.97
C VAL A 9 -73.50 21.57 -15.40
N LEU A 10 -73.61 20.66 -14.42
CA LEU A 10 -74.40 19.41 -14.26
C LEU A 10 -74.90 18.56 -15.47
N LEU A 11 -74.72 17.22 -15.39
CA LEU A 11 -75.74 16.17 -15.07
C LEU A 11 -75.29 14.79 -15.61
N GLY A 12 -75.02 13.82 -14.75
CA GLY A 12 -75.86 12.60 -14.57
C GLY A 12 -75.05 11.38 -15.00
N GLY A 13 -75.11 10.17 -14.43
CA GLY A 13 -75.87 9.52 -13.37
C GLY A 13 -75.29 8.09 -13.25
N LEU A 14 -75.56 7.41 -12.13
CA LEU A 14 -74.95 6.16 -11.70
C LEU A 14 -74.95 5.00 -12.74
N ALA A 15 -73.84 4.26 -12.78
CA ALA A 15 -73.86 2.81 -12.96
C ALA A 15 -72.72 2.19 -12.15
N ALA A 16 -73.08 1.51 -11.06
CA ALA A 16 -72.18 0.66 -10.31
C ALA A 16 -71.84 -0.56 -11.16
N VAL A 17 -70.57 -0.71 -11.54
CA VAL A 17 -70.02 -1.99 -12.00
C VAL A 17 -68.82 -2.28 -11.11
N THR A 18 -69.02 -3.24 -10.22
CA THR A 18 -67.96 -3.94 -9.49
C THR A 18 -67.05 -4.63 -10.50
N ALA A 19 -65.99 -3.96 -10.92
CA ALA A 19 -64.88 -4.60 -11.63
C ALA A 19 -63.97 -5.25 -10.58
N THR A 20 -64.16 -6.54 -10.37
CA THR A 20 -63.16 -7.41 -9.77
C THR A 20 -61.87 -7.27 -10.59
N ALA A 21 -60.87 -6.59 -10.02
CA ALA A 21 -59.52 -6.61 -10.57
C ALA A 21 -58.97 -8.03 -10.43
N ALA A 22 -59.19 -8.85 -11.47
CA ALA A 22 -58.47 -10.08 -11.66
C ALA A 22 -56.97 -9.72 -11.71
N SER A 23 -56.27 -10.01 -10.63
CA SER A 23 -54.82 -10.04 -10.62
C SER A 23 -54.41 -11.03 -11.70
N ALA A 24 -53.94 -10.53 -12.84
CA ALA A 24 -53.21 -11.34 -13.79
C ALA A 24 -51.92 -11.77 -13.09
N ALA A 25 -51.99 -12.86 -12.34
CA ALA A 25 -50.83 -13.58 -11.88
C ALA A 25 -50.10 -14.05 -13.13
N LEU A 26 -49.12 -13.25 -13.56
CA LEU A 26 -48.11 -13.70 -14.50
C LEU A 26 -47.54 -14.99 -13.93
N PRO A 27 -47.62 -16.10 -14.66
CA PRO A 27 -47.29 -17.37 -14.08
C PRO A 27 -45.78 -17.41 -13.80
N SER A 28 -45.44 -17.86 -12.59
CA SER A 28 -44.13 -17.77 -11.93
C SER A 28 -42.95 -18.45 -12.65
N TRP A 29 -43.17 -19.03 -13.83
CA TRP A 29 -42.14 -19.63 -14.66
C TRP A 29 -41.43 -18.62 -15.59
N ALA A 30 -41.92 -17.39 -15.72
CA ALA A 30 -41.32 -16.37 -16.58
C ALA A 30 -40.03 -15.71 -16.02
N ASN A 31 -39.60 -16.05 -14.79
CA ASN A 31 -38.35 -15.54 -14.19
C ASN A 31 -37.27 -16.60 -13.96
N ALA A 32 -37.46 -17.84 -14.40
CA ALA A 32 -36.37 -18.81 -14.47
C ALA A 32 -35.53 -18.56 -15.73
N ARG A 33 -34.77 -17.44 -15.76
CA ARG A 33 -33.55 -17.42 -16.55
C ARG A 33 -32.67 -18.49 -15.92
N THR A 34 -32.58 -19.66 -16.55
CA THR A 34 -31.53 -20.62 -16.26
C THR A 34 -30.21 -19.88 -16.41
N ALA A 35 -29.62 -19.45 -15.31
CA ALA A 35 -28.27 -18.94 -15.32
C ALA A 35 -27.41 -20.09 -15.87
N VAL A 36 -26.89 -19.91 -17.08
CA VAL A 36 -25.94 -20.86 -17.66
C VAL A 36 -24.80 -20.96 -16.66
N ALA A 37 -24.55 -22.18 -16.17
CA ALA A 37 -23.46 -22.41 -15.23
C ALA A 37 -22.15 -21.90 -15.84
N ALA A 38 -21.37 -21.16 -15.06
CA ALA A 38 -20.06 -20.70 -15.51
C ALA A 38 -19.20 -21.91 -15.92
N PRO A 39 -18.37 -21.81 -16.98
CA PRO A 39 -17.53 -22.92 -17.39
C PRO A 39 -16.62 -23.40 -16.26
N ALA A 40 -16.32 -24.69 -16.20
CA ALA A 40 -15.40 -25.23 -15.20
C ALA A 40 -13.98 -24.70 -15.44
N VAL A 41 -13.24 -24.50 -14.33
CA VAL A 41 -11.83 -24.07 -14.33
C VAL A 41 -10.99 -25.01 -13.46
N HIS A 42 -9.67 -25.02 -13.68
CA HIS A 42 -8.72 -25.62 -12.74
C HIS A 42 -8.61 -24.77 -11.46
N ASP A 43 -7.81 -25.20 -10.48
CA ASP A 43 -7.63 -24.49 -9.21
C ASP A 43 -7.35 -23.00 -9.44
N PRO A 44 -8.29 -22.10 -9.09
CA PRO A 44 -8.17 -20.70 -9.43
C PRO A 44 -7.35 -19.90 -8.41
N PHE A 45 -7.01 -20.46 -7.24
CA PHE A 45 -6.36 -19.73 -6.14
C PHE A 45 -4.82 -19.70 -6.24
N GLN A 46 -4.29 -19.65 -7.47
CA GLN A 46 -2.85 -19.66 -7.77
C GLN A 46 -2.10 -18.40 -7.29
N LEU A 47 -2.82 -17.34 -6.93
CA LEU A 47 -2.27 -16.07 -6.42
C LEU A 47 -2.43 -15.92 -4.90
N GLY A 48 -2.92 -16.97 -4.24
CA GLY A 48 -3.17 -17.01 -2.81
C GLY A 48 -4.32 -16.11 -2.34
N VAL A 49 -4.22 -15.69 -1.10
CA VAL A 49 -5.20 -14.82 -0.41
C VAL A 49 -4.46 -13.70 0.31
N ALA A 50 -5.14 -12.60 0.58
CA ALA A 50 -4.59 -11.50 1.38
C ALA A 50 -5.70 -10.84 2.21
N SER A 51 -5.33 -10.15 3.28
CA SER A 51 -6.22 -9.26 4.01
C SER A 51 -5.56 -7.90 4.21
N GLY A 52 -6.35 -6.87 4.53
CA GLY A 52 -5.79 -5.52 4.62
C GLY A 52 -6.76 -4.46 5.12
N ASP A 53 -6.23 -3.23 5.23
CA ASP A 53 -6.93 -2.06 5.75
C ASP A 53 -7.78 -2.36 7.02
N PRO A 54 -7.18 -2.91 8.09
CA PRO A 54 -7.90 -3.36 9.27
C PRO A 54 -8.50 -2.16 10.02
N LEU A 55 -9.77 -2.31 10.39
CA LEU A 55 -10.53 -1.40 11.26
C LEU A 55 -10.97 -2.16 12.53
N PRO A 56 -11.52 -1.47 13.54
CA PRO A 56 -11.96 -2.12 14.76
C PRO A 56 -13.01 -3.23 14.58
N ASP A 57 -13.88 -3.11 13.59
CA ASP A 57 -14.98 -4.06 13.36
C ASP A 57 -14.97 -4.68 11.96
N SER A 58 -13.89 -4.46 11.20
CA SER A 58 -13.84 -4.81 9.78
C SER A 58 -12.41 -5.02 9.31
N VAL A 59 -12.25 -5.85 8.28
CA VAL A 59 -11.00 -6.01 7.53
C VAL A 59 -11.34 -6.27 6.07
N VAL A 60 -10.47 -5.91 5.13
CA VAL A 60 -10.62 -6.33 3.73
C VAL A 60 -10.13 -7.78 3.60
N LEU A 61 -10.90 -8.63 2.93
CA LEU A 61 -10.46 -9.95 2.47
C LEU A 61 -10.32 -9.93 0.95
N TRP A 62 -9.22 -10.47 0.44
CA TRP A 62 -8.87 -10.43 -0.97
C TRP A 62 -8.44 -11.80 -1.49
N THR A 63 -8.87 -12.10 -2.72
CA THR A 63 -8.26 -13.10 -3.60
C THR A 63 -8.54 -12.77 -5.06
N ARG A 64 -7.96 -13.51 -6.00
CA ARG A 64 -8.24 -13.37 -7.44
C ARG A 64 -8.26 -14.74 -8.09
N LEU A 65 -9.31 -15.00 -8.86
CA LEU A 65 -9.42 -16.26 -9.61
C LEU A 65 -8.54 -16.19 -10.85
N ALA A 66 -7.50 -17.02 -10.91
CA ALA A 66 -6.52 -17.01 -11.99
C ALA A 66 -5.87 -18.40 -12.14
N PRO A 67 -6.53 -19.39 -12.78
CA PRO A 67 -5.95 -20.72 -13.00
C PRO A 67 -4.68 -20.71 -13.88
N ALA A 68 -4.49 -19.69 -14.71
CA ALA A 68 -3.28 -19.44 -15.49
C ALA A 68 -2.83 -17.97 -15.31
N PRO A 69 -2.20 -17.62 -14.17
CA PRO A 69 -2.01 -16.22 -13.76
C PRO A 69 -1.24 -15.35 -14.74
N LEU A 70 -0.33 -15.95 -15.49
CA LEU A 70 0.55 -15.26 -16.45
C LEU A 70 -0.03 -15.18 -17.86
N ASN A 71 -1.31 -15.51 -18.05
CA ASN A 71 -1.95 -15.38 -19.36
C ASN A 71 -1.85 -13.92 -19.84
N PRO A 72 -1.34 -13.66 -21.07
CA PRO A 72 -1.12 -12.31 -21.58
C PRO A 72 -2.41 -11.51 -21.80
N ASP A 73 -3.58 -12.15 -21.77
CA ASP A 73 -4.87 -11.45 -21.82
C ASP A 73 -5.16 -10.62 -20.55
N GLY A 74 -4.42 -10.87 -19.46
CA GLY A 74 -4.58 -10.22 -18.17
C GLY A 74 -5.77 -10.74 -17.35
N PHE A 75 -6.52 -11.74 -17.82
CA PHE A 75 -7.66 -12.34 -17.10
C PHE A 75 -7.29 -13.65 -16.40
N GLY A 76 -6.02 -14.04 -16.40
CA GLY A 76 -5.54 -15.17 -15.61
C GLY A 76 -6.07 -16.52 -16.09
N GLY A 77 -6.45 -16.63 -17.36
CA GLY A 77 -7.06 -17.85 -17.92
C GLY A 77 -8.52 -18.07 -17.54
N MET A 78 -9.18 -17.08 -16.94
CA MET A 78 -10.61 -17.15 -16.65
C MET A 78 -11.46 -16.92 -17.91
N PRO A 79 -12.50 -17.75 -18.14
CA PRO A 79 -13.52 -17.50 -19.16
C PRO A 79 -14.25 -16.17 -18.98
N ASP A 80 -14.92 -15.69 -20.03
CA ASP A 80 -15.80 -14.53 -19.96
C ASP A 80 -17.15 -14.90 -19.33
N ALA A 81 -17.13 -15.05 -18.01
CA ALA A 81 -18.28 -15.35 -17.18
C ALA A 81 -18.09 -14.77 -15.78
N THR A 82 -19.19 -14.65 -15.03
CA THR A 82 -19.18 -14.31 -13.60
C THR A 82 -19.14 -15.59 -12.78
N TYR A 83 -18.30 -15.61 -11.74
CA TYR A 83 -18.17 -16.74 -10.83
C TYR A 83 -18.62 -16.34 -9.42
N ALA A 84 -19.45 -17.17 -8.81
CA ALA A 84 -19.77 -17.05 -7.40
C ALA A 84 -18.58 -17.55 -6.56
N VAL A 85 -18.19 -16.76 -5.56
CA VAL A 85 -17.10 -17.07 -4.62
C VAL A 85 -17.65 -16.97 -3.22
N ASP A 86 -17.79 -18.10 -2.54
CA ASP A 86 -18.15 -18.12 -1.13
C ASP A 86 -16.94 -17.72 -0.30
N TRP A 87 -17.18 -17.03 0.81
CA TRP A 87 -16.15 -16.64 1.77
C TRP A 87 -16.61 -16.95 3.19
N GLU A 88 -15.66 -17.30 4.05
CA GLU A 88 -15.89 -17.61 5.46
C GLU A 88 -14.84 -16.93 6.32
N ILE A 89 -15.25 -16.53 7.52
CA ILE A 89 -14.40 -16.04 8.61
C ILE A 89 -14.69 -16.91 9.83
N ALA A 90 -13.65 -17.38 10.51
CA ALA A 90 -13.73 -18.26 11.66
C ALA A 90 -12.79 -17.82 12.80
N ASN A 91 -13.07 -18.31 14.00
CA ASN A 91 -12.20 -18.14 15.17
C ASN A 91 -10.99 -19.10 15.17
N ASP A 92 -10.99 -20.10 14.29
CA ASP A 92 -9.98 -21.16 14.24
C ASP A 92 -9.64 -21.53 12.79
N ALA A 93 -8.39 -21.94 12.56
CA ALA A 93 -7.88 -22.30 11.22
C ALA A 93 -8.55 -23.54 10.61
N ALA A 94 -9.21 -24.37 11.43
CA ALA A 94 -9.95 -25.55 10.96
C ALA A 94 -11.39 -25.22 10.54
N PHE A 95 -11.85 -23.98 10.70
CA PHE A 95 -13.20 -23.51 10.39
C PHE A 95 -14.30 -24.30 11.13
N THR A 96 -14.02 -24.70 12.37
CA THR A 96 -15.02 -25.35 13.25
C THR A 96 -15.95 -24.34 13.91
N SER A 97 -15.52 -23.08 14.06
CA SER A 97 -16.29 -21.96 14.59
C SER A 97 -16.35 -20.79 13.59
N ILE A 98 -17.19 -20.91 12.56
CA ILE A 98 -17.47 -19.81 11.61
C ILE A 98 -18.22 -18.69 12.32
N VAL A 99 -17.73 -17.45 12.20
CA VAL A 99 -18.35 -16.23 12.76
C VAL A 99 -19.11 -15.43 11.72
N GLN A 100 -18.69 -15.50 10.45
CA GLN A 100 -19.37 -14.83 9.35
C GLN A 100 -19.07 -15.57 8.04
N SER A 101 -20.02 -15.54 7.11
CA SER A 101 -19.85 -16.08 5.77
C SER A 101 -20.73 -15.34 4.79
N GLY A 102 -20.40 -15.43 3.51
CA GLY A 102 -21.23 -14.87 2.44
C GLY A 102 -20.75 -15.33 1.07
N GLN A 103 -21.27 -14.67 0.04
CA GLN A 103 -20.90 -14.92 -1.35
C GLN A 103 -20.63 -13.59 -2.04
N ALA A 104 -19.63 -13.59 -2.93
CA ALA A 104 -19.31 -12.46 -3.81
C ALA A 104 -19.24 -12.91 -5.26
N SER A 105 -19.37 -11.95 -6.17
CA SER A 105 -19.27 -12.17 -7.60
C SER A 105 -17.90 -11.76 -8.12
N ALA A 106 -17.11 -12.73 -8.58
CA ALA A 106 -15.87 -12.47 -9.31
C ALA A 106 -16.23 -12.23 -10.80
N VAL A 107 -16.02 -11.01 -11.27
CA VAL A 107 -16.41 -10.58 -12.63
C VAL A 107 -15.19 -10.29 -13.50
N ARG A 108 -15.32 -10.55 -14.81
CA ARG A 108 -14.24 -10.31 -15.80
C ARG A 108 -13.74 -8.87 -15.81
N ALA A 109 -14.63 -7.89 -15.65
CA ALA A 109 -14.27 -6.47 -15.67
C ALA A 109 -13.17 -6.12 -14.65
N SER A 110 -13.11 -6.84 -13.52
CA SER A 110 -12.12 -6.68 -12.46
C SER A 110 -11.11 -7.84 -12.41
N ALA A 111 -10.87 -8.49 -13.56
CA ALA A 111 -10.00 -9.66 -13.70
C ALA A 111 -10.27 -10.78 -12.67
N HIS A 112 -11.55 -10.94 -12.32
CA HIS A 112 -12.03 -11.90 -11.33
C HIS A 112 -11.37 -11.78 -9.94
N SER A 113 -10.92 -10.57 -9.60
CA SER A 113 -10.57 -10.22 -8.21
C SER A 113 -11.83 -10.13 -7.35
N VAL A 114 -11.67 -10.44 -6.07
CA VAL A 114 -12.70 -10.42 -5.04
C VAL A 114 -12.19 -9.58 -3.88
N HIS A 115 -12.99 -8.59 -3.47
CA HIS A 115 -12.78 -7.77 -2.29
C HIS A 115 -14.01 -7.86 -1.41
N ILE A 116 -13.85 -8.34 -0.17
CA ILE A 116 -14.93 -8.39 0.82
C ILE A 116 -14.58 -7.45 1.97
N GLU A 117 -15.54 -6.67 2.44
CA GLU A 117 -15.42 -5.83 3.64
C GLU A 117 -16.44 -6.28 4.68
N PRO A 118 -16.24 -7.45 5.34
CA PRO A 118 -17.05 -7.83 6.50
C PRO A 118 -17.07 -6.71 7.54
N THR A 119 -18.24 -6.47 8.13
CA THR A 119 -18.44 -5.54 9.24
C THR A 119 -19.03 -6.28 10.45
N GLY A 120 -18.95 -5.65 11.63
CA GLY A 120 -19.47 -6.22 12.88
C GLY A 120 -18.57 -7.29 13.52
N LEU A 121 -17.30 -7.37 13.12
CA LEU A 121 -16.29 -8.19 13.80
C LEU A 121 -15.93 -7.58 15.16
N GLN A 122 -15.36 -8.38 16.06
CA GLN A 122 -14.89 -7.86 17.35
C GLN A 122 -13.52 -7.20 17.17
N PRO A 123 -13.22 -6.10 17.90
CA PRO A 123 -11.93 -5.42 17.84
C PRO A 123 -10.80 -6.23 18.47
N ALA A 124 -9.57 -5.89 18.08
CA ALA A 124 -8.31 -6.47 18.58
C ALA A 124 -8.21 -7.99 18.44
N ARG A 125 -8.95 -8.60 17.51
CA ARG A 125 -9.15 -10.05 17.45
C ARG A 125 -8.55 -10.66 16.20
N GLU A 126 -7.87 -11.79 16.40
CA GLU A 126 -7.41 -12.65 15.31
C GLU A 126 -8.58 -13.46 14.75
N TYR A 127 -8.60 -13.61 13.43
CA TYR A 127 -9.54 -14.43 12.69
C TYR A 127 -8.83 -15.20 11.57
N PHE A 128 -9.46 -16.28 11.13
CA PHE A 128 -9.06 -17.05 9.96
C PHE A 128 -10.10 -16.90 8.86
N TYR A 129 -9.68 -16.86 7.60
CA TYR A 129 -10.58 -16.70 6.47
C TYR A 129 -10.18 -17.57 5.27
N ARG A 130 -11.16 -17.94 4.45
CA ARG A 130 -10.96 -18.70 3.21
C ARG A 130 -12.04 -18.39 2.18
N PHE A 131 -11.75 -18.71 0.93
CA PHE A 131 -12.66 -18.60 -0.20
C PHE A 131 -12.94 -19.98 -0.81
N LYS A 132 -14.11 -20.14 -1.44
CA LYS A 132 -14.51 -21.36 -2.13
C LYS A 132 -15.19 -21.04 -3.44
N THR A 133 -14.83 -21.76 -4.50
CA THR A 133 -15.50 -21.66 -5.80
C THR A 133 -15.20 -22.88 -6.65
N GLY A 134 -16.17 -23.34 -7.46
CA GLY A 134 -15.96 -24.42 -8.43
C GLY A 134 -15.41 -25.74 -7.86
N GLY A 135 -15.66 -26.03 -6.58
CA GLY A 135 -15.13 -27.21 -5.88
C GLY A 135 -13.73 -27.04 -5.28
N TYR A 136 -13.07 -25.89 -5.48
CA TYR A 136 -11.78 -25.55 -4.88
C TYR A 136 -11.96 -24.70 -3.63
N ILE A 137 -11.00 -24.83 -2.71
CA ILE A 137 -10.89 -24.05 -1.48
C ILE A 137 -9.55 -23.34 -1.53
N SER A 138 -9.52 -22.03 -1.26
CA SER A 138 -8.28 -21.26 -1.19
C SER A 138 -7.39 -21.73 -0.05
N PRO A 139 -6.10 -21.33 -0.03
CA PRO A 139 -5.33 -21.32 1.21
C PRO A 139 -6.08 -20.57 2.31
N VAL A 140 -5.86 -21.00 3.56
CA VAL A 140 -6.38 -20.29 4.74
C VAL A 140 -5.51 -19.08 5.01
N GLY A 141 -6.13 -17.91 5.10
CA GLY A 141 -5.48 -16.70 5.59
C GLY A 141 -5.80 -16.46 7.06
N ARG A 142 -4.89 -15.78 7.74
CA ARG A 142 -5.03 -15.25 9.10
C ARG A 142 -5.04 -13.73 9.01
N THR A 143 -5.90 -13.10 9.80
CA THR A 143 -6.09 -11.66 9.80
C THR A 143 -6.37 -11.15 11.20
N ARG A 144 -6.35 -9.83 11.39
CA ARG A 144 -6.61 -9.19 12.68
C ARG A 144 -7.40 -7.90 12.50
N THR A 145 -8.42 -7.69 13.32
CA THR A 145 -9.09 -6.38 13.45
C THR A 145 -8.27 -5.44 14.33
N ALA A 146 -8.29 -4.15 14.02
CA ALA A 146 -7.62 -3.16 14.85
C ALA A 146 -8.26 -3.10 16.26
N PRO A 147 -7.56 -2.68 17.31
CA PRO A 147 -8.18 -2.34 18.57
C PRO A 147 -9.12 -1.15 18.42
N ALA A 148 -10.21 -1.12 19.20
CA ALA A 148 -11.14 0.00 19.21
C ALA A 148 -10.42 1.32 19.55
N ALA A 149 -10.83 2.42 18.92
CA ALA A 149 -10.23 3.73 19.19
C ALA A 149 -10.23 4.06 20.69
N GLY A 150 -9.09 4.49 21.23
CA GLY A 150 -8.92 4.80 22.65
C GLY A 150 -8.72 3.59 23.57
N ALA A 151 -8.84 2.36 23.08
CA ALA A 151 -8.53 1.16 23.87
C ALA A 151 -7.03 1.14 24.23
N ALA A 152 -6.72 0.73 25.47
CA ALA A 152 -5.34 0.51 25.89
C ALA A 152 -4.73 -0.65 25.11
N VAL A 153 -3.52 -0.45 24.58
CA VAL A 153 -2.76 -1.48 23.85
C VAL A 153 -1.34 -1.49 24.39
N ASP A 154 -0.93 -2.64 24.93
CA ASP A 154 0.39 -2.80 25.54
C ASP A 154 1.51 -2.91 24.51
N GLN A 155 1.20 -3.49 23.34
CA GLN A 155 2.17 -3.73 22.29
C GLN A 155 1.49 -3.84 20.91
N LEU A 156 2.19 -3.34 19.89
CA LEU A 156 1.93 -3.58 18.48
C LEU A 156 3.23 -4.06 17.81
N LYS A 157 3.18 -5.21 17.14
CA LYS A 157 4.26 -5.70 16.26
C LYS A 157 3.89 -5.48 14.81
N TYR A 158 4.76 -4.84 14.04
CA TYR A 158 4.57 -4.73 12.60
C TYR A 158 5.88 -4.84 11.84
N CYS A 159 5.79 -5.29 10.59
CA CYS A 159 6.90 -5.23 9.65
C CYS A 159 6.56 -4.23 8.56
N PHE A 160 7.58 -3.57 7.99
CA PHE A 160 7.38 -2.79 6.77
C PHE A 160 8.46 -3.07 5.73
N THR A 161 8.04 -3.04 4.46
CA THR A 161 8.84 -3.40 3.29
C THR A 161 8.55 -2.46 2.11
N SER A 162 9.43 -2.46 1.11
CA SER A 162 9.21 -1.84 -0.19
C SER A 162 10.06 -2.53 -1.26
N CYS A 163 9.92 -2.14 -2.53
CA CYS A 163 10.91 -2.39 -3.58
C CYS A 163 11.27 -3.87 -3.75
N GLN A 164 10.40 -4.60 -4.44
CA GLN A 164 10.55 -6.04 -4.65
C GLN A 164 10.76 -6.42 -6.11
N HIS A 165 11.76 -5.83 -6.79
CA HIS A 165 12.00 -6.12 -8.21
C HIS A 165 12.17 -7.63 -8.47
N TRP A 166 11.29 -8.20 -9.31
CA TRP A 166 11.20 -9.65 -9.54
C TRP A 166 12.53 -10.25 -10.01
N GLU A 167 13.15 -9.63 -11.02
CA GLU A 167 14.37 -10.15 -11.64
C GLU A 167 15.62 -10.00 -10.79
N GLU A 168 15.58 -9.28 -9.66
CA GLU A 168 16.80 -8.91 -8.91
C GLU A 168 17.07 -9.80 -7.70
N GLY A 169 16.12 -10.65 -7.33
CA GLY A 169 16.33 -11.65 -6.29
C GLY A 169 15.09 -12.48 -6.02
N TYR A 170 15.22 -13.48 -5.17
CA TYR A 170 14.12 -14.23 -4.57
C TYR A 170 13.65 -13.57 -3.28
N TYR A 171 12.37 -13.70 -2.94
CA TYR A 171 11.76 -12.95 -1.83
C TYR A 171 11.97 -13.56 -0.44
N HIS A 172 13.19 -14.01 -0.14
CA HIS A 172 13.53 -14.62 1.15
C HIS A 172 13.20 -13.72 2.33
N ALA A 173 13.25 -12.39 2.18
CA ALA A 173 12.84 -11.44 3.22
C ALA A 173 11.45 -11.75 3.79
N TYR A 174 10.51 -12.23 2.97
CA TYR A 174 9.16 -12.58 3.44
C TYR A 174 9.12 -13.82 4.34
N LYS A 175 10.11 -14.72 4.26
CA LYS A 175 10.26 -15.78 5.27
C LYS A 175 10.55 -15.20 6.65
N GLY A 176 11.38 -14.16 6.70
CA GLY A 176 11.65 -13.41 7.92
C GLY A 176 10.39 -12.73 8.46
N VAL A 177 9.66 -12.02 7.60
CA VAL A 177 8.38 -11.38 7.95
C VAL A 177 7.38 -12.40 8.53
N VAL A 178 7.24 -13.57 7.91
CA VAL A 178 6.37 -14.64 8.41
C VAL A 178 6.86 -15.16 9.76
N ALA A 179 8.16 -15.38 9.93
CA ALA A 179 8.75 -15.87 11.18
C ALA A 179 8.64 -14.88 12.34
N ASP A 180 8.55 -13.58 12.04
CA ASP A 180 8.39 -12.52 13.03
C ASP A 180 6.96 -12.37 13.57
N ASP A 181 5.98 -13.03 12.95
CA ASP A 181 4.58 -13.09 13.38
C ASP A 181 3.99 -11.68 13.71
N PRO A 182 3.95 -10.76 12.72
CA PRO A 182 3.47 -9.40 12.94
C PRO A 182 1.94 -9.34 13.07
N ASP A 183 1.44 -8.33 13.81
CA ASP A 183 0.01 -7.99 13.86
C ASP A 183 -0.46 -7.29 12.56
N LEU A 184 0.49 -6.65 11.86
CA LEU A 184 0.26 -5.79 10.70
C LEU A 184 1.51 -5.77 9.81
N VAL A 185 1.33 -5.73 8.49
CA VAL A 185 2.42 -5.48 7.53
C VAL A 185 2.14 -4.19 6.75
N LEU A 186 3.15 -3.35 6.57
CA LEU A 186 3.06 -2.15 5.72
C LEU A 186 3.92 -2.36 4.47
N PHE A 187 3.38 -1.98 3.32
CA PHE A 187 4.11 -2.02 2.06
C PHE A 187 4.14 -0.61 1.45
N LEU A 188 5.33 -0.04 1.30
CA LEU A 188 5.55 1.40 1.08
C LEU A 188 5.83 1.78 -0.38
N GLY A 189 5.54 0.89 -1.33
CA GLY A 189 5.67 1.14 -2.77
C GLY A 189 6.64 0.20 -3.47
N ASP A 190 6.58 0.21 -4.80
CA ASP A 190 7.33 -0.67 -5.70
C ASP A 190 7.01 -2.16 -5.50
N TYR A 191 5.72 -2.47 -5.39
CA TYR A 191 5.16 -3.81 -5.33
C TYR A 191 5.42 -4.55 -6.64
N ILE A 192 5.35 -3.84 -7.76
CA ILE A 192 5.79 -4.32 -9.07
C ILE A 192 6.80 -3.32 -9.63
N TYR A 193 7.49 -3.75 -10.69
CA TYR A 193 8.22 -2.86 -11.59
C TYR A 193 7.62 -2.99 -12.98
N GLU A 194 7.40 -1.88 -13.66
CA GLU A 194 6.80 -1.76 -14.99
C GLU A 194 7.82 -1.97 -16.12
N LYS A 195 9.10 -1.71 -15.82
CA LYS A 195 10.20 -1.68 -16.78
C LYS A 195 10.25 -2.95 -17.63
N LYS A 196 10.74 -2.77 -18.86
CA LYS A 196 11.24 -3.86 -19.71
C LYS A 196 12.40 -4.56 -18.99
N SER A 197 12.59 -5.85 -19.27
CA SER A 197 13.74 -6.57 -18.72
C SER A 197 15.04 -5.91 -19.17
N GLY A 198 15.93 -5.63 -18.21
CA GLY A 198 17.29 -5.19 -18.48
C GLY A 198 18.25 -6.34 -18.80
N ARG A 199 17.78 -7.59 -18.70
CA ARG A 199 18.58 -8.81 -18.83
C ARG A 199 18.60 -9.30 -20.28
N ALA A 200 19.73 -9.87 -20.69
CA ALA A 200 19.77 -10.65 -21.92
C ALA A 200 18.86 -11.88 -21.80
N ALA A 201 18.27 -12.37 -22.90
CA ALA A 201 17.33 -13.49 -22.87
C ALA A 201 17.91 -14.79 -22.27
N GLN A 202 19.24 -14.91 -22.25
CA GLN A 202 19.99 -16.03 -21.68
C GLN A 202 20.23 -15.88 -20.16
N GLU A 203 20.11 -14.69 -19.60
CA GLU A 203 20.31 -14.39 -18.18
C GLU A 203 19.02 -14.68 -17.39
N ARG A 204 18.90 -15.91 -16.89
CA ARG A 204 17.73 -16.36 -16.13
C ARG A 204 17.88 -16.28 -14.61
N ASN A 205 19.07 -15.96 -14.12
CA ASN A 205 19.38 -15.90 -12.69
C ASN A 205 19.39 -14.45 -12.19
N PRO A 206 18.74 -14.12 -11.05
CA PRO A 206 17.95 -15.01 -10.21
C PRO A 206 16.62 -15.41 -10.84
N ARG A 207 15.94 -14.50 -11.54
CA ARG A 207 14.65 -14.76 -12.21
C ARG A 207 14.52 -13.94 -13.49
N SER A 208 13.63 -14.36 -14.38
CA SER A 208 13.23 -13.60 -15.58
C SER A 208 11.79 -13.12 -15.47
N LEU A 209 11.47 -11.99 -16.10
CA LEU A 209 10.09 -11.56 -16.28
C LEU A 209 9.30 -12.53 -17.17
N ALA A 210 8.00 -12.64 -16.92
CA ALA A 210 7.10 -13.48 -17.72
C ALA A 210 6.94 -12.94 -19.14
N PHE A 211 7.11 -11.63 -19.30
CA PHE A 211 7.23 -10.93 -20.57
C PHE A 211 8.23 -9.78 -20.39
N THR A 212 9.09 -9.58 -21.39
CA THR A 212 10.27 -8.70 -21.32
C THR A 212 9.99 -7.24 -21.65
N GLU A 213 8.80 -6.94 -22.16
CA GLU A 213 8.43 -5.59 -22.62
C GLU A 213 8.02 -4.67 -21.46
N ASP A 214 8.04 -3.36 -21.73
CA ASP A 214 7.51 -2.33 -20.83
C ASP A 214 5.99 -2.52 -20.62
N VAL A 215 5.55 -2.41 -19.36
CA VAL A 215 4.15 -2.61 -18.95
C VAL A 215 3.38 -1.31 -19.15
N THR A 216 2.48 -1.25 -20.14
CA THR A 216 1.74 -0.02 -20.46
C THR A 216 0.22 -0.19 -20.51
N THR A 217 -0.25 -1.42 -20.71
CA THR A 217 -1.68 -1.76 -20.83
C THR A 217 -2.20 -2.46 -19.57
N LEU A 218 -3.52 -2.40 -19.34
CA LEU A 218 -4.15 -3.04 -18.18
C LEU A 218 -3.87 -4.55 -18.12
N ALA A 219 -3.88 -5.24 -19.28
CA ALA A 219 -3.57 -6.66 -19.34
C ALA A 219 -2.14 -6.97 -18.87
N GLN A 220 -1.16 -6.16 -19.30
CA GLN A 220 0.22 -6.29 -18.86
C GLN A 220 0.38 -6.00 -17.37
N TYR A 221 -0.25 -4.95 -16.84
CA TYR A 221 -0.18 -4.66 -15.39
C TYR A 221 -0.78 -5.80 -14.56
N ARG A 222 -1.93 -6.33 -14.98
CA ARG A 222 -2.55 -7.50 -14.33
C ARG A 222 -1.65 -8.74 -14.33
N ALA A 223 -0.96 -8.99 -15.43
CA ALA A 223 0.00 -10.09 -15.56
C ALA A 223 1.28 -9.85 -14.74
N ARG A 224 1.78 -8.61 -14.65
CA ARG A 224 2.95 -8.26 -13.81
C ARG A 224 2.63 -8.40 -12.32
N HIS A 225 1.48 -7.92 -11.86
CA HIS A 225 1.02 -8.17 -10.49
C HIS A 225 0.86 -9.66 -10.21
N ALA A 226 0.27 -10.41 -11.15
CA ALA A 226 0.12 -11.85 -11.04
C ALA A 226 1.49 -12.54 -10.92
N GLN A 227 2.49 -12.14 -11.72
CA GLN A 227 3.85 -12.68 -11.62
C GLN A 227 4.45 -12.51 -10.23
N HIS A 228 4.38 -11.31 -9.65
CA HIS A 228 4.90 -11.12 -8.30
C HIS A 228 4.16 -12.02 -7.29
N LYS A 229 2.84 -12.13 -7.43
CA LYS A 229 1.97 -12.92 -6.54
C LYS A 229 2.03 -14.44 -6.76
N THR A 230 2.78 -14.97 -7.74
CA THR A 230 3.05 -16.41 -7.80
C THR A 230 4.19 -16.84 -6.87
N ASP A 231 4.92 -15.90 -6.28
CA ASP A 231 5.97 -16.21 -5.31
C ASP A 231 5.38 -16.73 -3.99
N ALA A 232 5.82 -17.93 -3.58
CA ALA A 232 5.30 -18.61 -2.41
C ALA A 232 5.60 -17.88 -1.09
N ASP A 233 6.73 -17.17 -0.99
CA ASP A 233 7.11 -16.44 0.22
C ASP A 233 6.26 -15.17 0.36
N LEU A 234 5.98 -14.49 -0.76
CA LEU A 234 5.02 -13.38 -0.79
C LEU A 234 3.59 -13.84 -0.47
N GLN A 235 3.13 -14.97 -1.02
CA GLN A 235 1.82 -15.52 -0.68
C GLN A 235 1.71 -15.86 0.82
N ALA A 236 2.74 -16.47 1.39
CA ALA A 236 2.79 -16.77 2.82
C ALA A 236 2.72 -15.49 3.66
N ALA A 237 3.46 -14.43 3.31
CA ALA A 237 3.42 -13.17 4.05
C ALA A 237 2.06 -12.44 3.93
N HIS A 238 1.38 -12.52 2.78
CA HIS A 238 -0.01 -12.01 2.63
C HIS A 238 -1.01 -12.79 3.47
N ALA A 239 -0.78 -14.08 3.69
CA ALA A 239 -1.71 -14.96 4.39
C ALA A 239 -1.60 -14.88 5.93
N ILE A 240 -0.59 -14.22 6.52
CA ILE A 240 -0.39 -14.27 7.98
C ILE A 240 -0.85 -13.02 8.74
N ALA A 241 -1.05 -11.88 8.11
CA ALA A 241 -1.46 -10.64 8.77
C ALA A 241 -2.17 -9.71 7.79
N PRO A 242 -2.98 -8.73 8.25
CA PRO A 242 -3.49 -7.69 7.39
C PRO A 242 -2.37 -6.77 6.89
N TRP A 243 -2.47 -6.35 5.62
CA TRP A 243 -1.54 -5.42 4.98
C TRP A 243 -2.16 -4.02 4.84
N ILE A 244 -1.35 -3.00 5.07
CA ILE A 244 -1.63 -1.62 4.66
C ILE A 244 -0.65 -1.24 3.56
N VAL A 245 -1.19 -1.07 2.34
CA VAL A 245 -0.38 -0.89 1.13
C VAL A 245 -0.57 0.51 0.56
N VAL A 246 0.54 1.15 0.19
CA VAL A 246 0.58 2.30 -0.71
C VAL A 246 1.47 1.98 -1.92
N PHE A 247 1.27 2.66 -3.04
CA PHE A 247 2.18 2.57 -4.19
C PHE A 247 3.34 3.58 -4.05
N ASP A 248 4.34 3.41 -4.90
CA ASP A 248 5.26 4.48 -5.29
C ASP A 248 5.23 4.71 -6.81
N ASP A 249 6.37 4.89 -7.48
CA ASP A 249 6.39 5.19 -8.90
C ASP A 249 6.18 3.94 -9.77
N HIS A 250 6.79 2.81 -9.40
CA HIS A 250 6.88 1.63 -10.24
C HIS A 250 5.57 0.84 -10.43
N GLU A 251 4.54 1.13 -9.64
CA GLU A 251 3.16 0.70 -9.94
C GLU A 251 2.59 1.31 -11.22
N VAL A 252 3.19 2.40 -11.72
CA VAL A 252 2.81 3.05 -12.98
C VAL A 252 4.03 3.19 -13.89
N MET A 253 4.99 4.04 -13.54
CA MET A 253 6.14 4.36 -14.38
C MET A 253 7.20 5.10 -13.57
N ASN A 254 8.46 4.68 -13.65
CA ASN A 254 9.60 5.31 -12.98
C ASN A 254 9.53 6.85 -12.96
N ASN A 255 9.62 7.43 -11.78
CA ASN A 255 9.59 8.86 -11.45
C ASN A 255 8.37 9.65 -11.99
N TRP A 256 7.21 9.01 -12.18
CA TRP A 256 6.00 9.75 -12.59
C TRP A 256 5.57 10.79 -11.53
N ASN A 257 4.83 11.82 -11.98
CA ASN A 257 4.36 12.92 -11.13
C ASN A 257 2.93 13.38 -11.49
N GLY A 258 2.37 14.27 -10.69
CA GLY A 258 1.02 14.80 -10.84
C GLY A 258 0.86 15.89 -11.89
N THR A 259 1.93 16.61 -12.27
CA THR A 259 1.83 17.82 -13.14
C THR A 259 2.22 17.57 -14.59
N THR A 260 3.48 17.26 -14.87
CA THR A 260 4.01 17.02 -16.23
C THR A 260 4.45 15.57 -16.34
N SER A 261 3.53 14.69 -15.95
CA SER A 261 3.76 13.25 -15.87
C SER A 261 4.31 12.68 -17.18
N PRO A 262 5.38 11.85 -17.14
CA PRO A 262 5.79 11.05 -18.29
C PRO A 262 4.78 9.94 -18.62
N ALA A 263 4.03 9.46 -17.62
CA ALA A 263 2.95 8.48 -17.81
C ALA A 263 1.67 9.15 -18.33
N THR A 264 1.09 8.58 -19.39
CA THR A 264 -0.21 9.02 -19.93
C THR A 264 -1.35 8.71 -18.96
N ALA A 265 -2.49 9.42 -19.12
CA ALA A 265 -3.68 9.14 -18.32
C ALA A 265 -4.17 7.69 -18.47
N ALA A 266 -4.07 7.11 -19.67
CA ALA A 266 -4.42 5.71 -19.91
C ALA A 266 -3.50 4.73 -19.17
N ARG A 267 -2.18 4.99 -19.13
CA ARG A 267 -1.21 4.18 -18.38
C ARG A 267 -1.48 4.26 -16.87
N LYS A 268 -1.73 5.47 -16.34
CA LYS A 268 -2.13 5.67 -14.93
C LYS A 268 -3.40 4.89 -14.60
N ALA A 269 -4.44 4.99 -15.43
CA ALA A 269 -5.68 4.27 -15.23
C ALA A 269 -5.48 2.75 -15.22
N ALA A 270 -4.66 2.23 -16.13
CA ALA A 270 -4.30 0.82 -16.19
C ALA A 270 -3.53 0.36 -14.94
N GLY A 271 -2.53 1.11 -14.50
CA GLY A 271 -1.74 0.83 -13.30
C GLY A 271 -2.61 0.84 -12.04
N PHE A 272 -3.39 1.90 -11.82
CA PHE A 272 -4.26 2.02 -10.64
C PHE A 272 -5.36 0.95 -10.59
N GLN A 273 -5.97 0.62 -11.73
CA GLN A 273 -6.94 -0.45 -11.80
C GLN A 273 -6.31 -1.80 -11.44
N ALA A 274 -5.16 -2.14 -12.02
CA ALA A 274 -4.47 -3.37 -11.69
C ALA A 274 -3.98 -3.42 -10.22
N PHE A 275 -3.51 -2.29 -9.69
CA PHE A 275 -3.11 -2.16 -8.28
C PHE A 275 -4.28 -2.46 -7.35
N TYR A 276 -5.44 -1.83 -7.54
CA TYR A 276 -6.65 -2.11 -6.76
C TYR A 276 -7.08 -3.58 -6.88
N GLU A 277 -7.11 -4.12 -8.10
CA GLU A 277 -7.50 -5.52 -8.36
C GLU A 277 -6.58 -6.54 -7.67
N ASN A 278 -5.34 -6.17 -7.36
CA ASN A 278 -4.32 -7.07 -6.81
C ASN A 278 -3.83 -6.67 -5.41
N THR A 279 -4.51 -5.78 -4.70
CA THR A 279 -4.15 -5.42 -3.31
C THR A 279 -5.37 -5.43 -2.39
N PRO A 280 -5.20 -5.77 -1.09
CA PRO A 280 -6.30 -5.87 -0.15
C PRO A 280 -6.71 -4.50 0.42
N ILE A 281 -6.99 -3.54 -0.45
CA ILE A 281 -7.41 -2.18 -0.07
C ILE A 281 -8.93 -2.02 -0.16
N ARG A 282 -9.49 -1.10 0.63
CA ARG A 282 -10.94 -0.86 0.68
C ARG A 282 -11.49 -0.32 -0.64
N SER A 283 -12.78 -0.56 -0.86
CA SER A 283 -13.55 -0.04 -2.01
C SER A 283 -13.57 1.49 -2.10
N THR A 284 -13.28 2.21 -1.02
CA THR A 284 -13.06 3.67 -1.05
C THR A 284 -11.84 4.07 -1.89
N ALA A 285 -10.90 3.16 -2.10
CA ALA A 285 -9.74 3.33 -2.98
C ALA A 285 -9.97 2.74 -4.38
N LYS A 286 -11.22 2.42 -4.75
CA LYS A 286 -11.53 1.99 -6.12
C LYS A 286 -11.22 3.14 -7.10
N PRO A 287 -10.38 2.93 -8.11
CA PRO A 287 -9.94 4.00 -8.99
C PRO A 287 -11.05 4.49 -9.93
N ASN A 288 -10.95 5.77 -10.31
CA ASN A 288 -11.77 6.38 -11.35
C ASN A 288 -10.85 6.94 -12.45
N GLY A 289 -10.62 6.13 -13.49
CA GLY A 289 -9.66 6.46 -14.54
C GLY A 289 -8.26 6.63 -13.94
N SER A 290 -7.61 7.75 -14.25
CA SER A 290 -6.25 8.08 -13.80
C SER A 290 -6.18 8.72 -12.41
N SER A 291 -7.11 8.38 -11.51
CA SER A 291 -7.17 8.89 -10.14
C SER A 291 -7.60 7.80 -9.17
N ILE A 292 -6.96 7.77 -8.00
CA ILE A 292 -7.24 6.84 -6.90
C ILE A 292 -7.10 7.59 -5.56
N GLN A 293 -8.01 7.35 -4.61
CA GLN A 293 -7.91 7.88 -3.25
C GLN A 293 -7.13 6.88 -2.39
N LEU A 294 -5.80 6.99 -2.40
CA LEU A 294 -4.95 6.04 -1.70
C LEU A 294 -4.55 6.51 -0.30
N TYR A 295 -4.26 7.81 -0.10
CA TYR A 295 -3.89 8.29 1.23
C TYR A 295 -5.04 8.10 2.22
N ARG A 296 -4.71 7.63 3.42
CA ARG A 296 -5.67 7.23 4.46
C ARG A 296 -5.01 7.10 5.82
N GLN A 297 -5.83 7.01 6.87
CA GLN A 297 -5.37 6.90 8.26
C GLN A 297 -5.90 5.63 8.92
N PHE A 298 -5.07 5.02 9.76
CA PHE A 298 -5.43 3.89 10.63
C PHE A 298 -5.07 4.20 12.07
N VAL A 299 -5.91 3.74 13.01
CA VAL A 299 -5.69 3.91 14.45
C VAL A 299 -5.65 2.52 15.09
N TRP A 300 -4.69 2.33 15.99
CA TRP A 300 -4.47 1.10 16.73
C TRP A 300 -4.61 1.38 18.24
N GLY A 301 -5.86 1.39 18.72
CA GLY A 301 -6.18 1.74 20.10
C GLY A 301 -5.81 3.18 20.44
N ASN A 302 -5.20 3.40 21.60
CA ASN A 302 -4.54 4.64 21.99
C ASN A 302 -3.01 4.59 21.79
N LEU A 303 -2.49 3.56 21.14
CA LEU A 303 -1.05 3.34 21.02
C LEU A 303 -0.48 4.01 19.78
N ALA A 304 -1.00 3.71 18.60
CA ALA A 304 -0.40 4.13 17.34
C ALA A 304 -1.44 4.64 16.35
N ARG A 305 -1.07 5.66 15.57
CA ARG A 305 -1.80 6.13 14.40
C ARG A 305 -0.86 6.11 13.20
N PHE A 306 -1.34 5.59 12.08
CA PHE A 306 -0.60 5.55 10.82
C PHE A 306 -1.28 6.47 9.81
N HIS A 307 -0.58 7.51 9.36
CA HIS A 307 -0.96 8.29 8.18
C HIS A 307 -0.21 7.72 6.99
N MET A 308 -0.93 7.07 6.08
CA MET A 308 -0.38 6.49 4.87
C MET A 308 -0.56 7.47 3.73
N LEU A 309 0.54 7.96 3.16
CA LEU A 309 0.52 9.04 2.18
C LEU A 309 0.54 8.54 0.73
N ASP A 310 0.09 9.40 -0.19
CA ASP A 310 0.33 9.29 -1.62
C ASP A 310 1.23 10.44 -2.06
N THR A 311 2.54 10.18 -2.06
CA THR A 311 3.47 11.22 -2.49
C THR A 311 3.58 11.33 -4.01
N ARG A 312 2.95 10.49 -4.86
CA ARG A 312 3.15 10.53 -6.34
C ARG A 312 2.03 11.23 -7.09
N GLN A 313 0.77 10.94 -6.79
CA GLN A 313 -0.36 11.38 -7.61
C GLN A 313 -0.49 12.91 -7.71
N TYR A 314 -0.08 13.60 -6.66
CA TYR A 314 -0.29 15.04 -6.52
C TYR A 314 1.01 15.87 -6.57
N ARG A 315 2.19 15.23 -6.62
CA ARG A 315 3.48 15.95 -6.58
C ARG A 315 3.67 16.80 -7.84
N ASN A 316 4.29 17.97 -7.68
CA ASN A 316 4.84 18.68 -8.82
C ASN A 316 5.96 17.88 -9.49
N ALA A 317 6.22 18.12 -10.76
CA ALA A 317 7.35 17.54 -11.46
C ALA A 317 8.66 17.86 -10.75
N GLN A 318 9.50 16.84 -10.60
CA GLN A 318 10.84 16.91 -10.03
C GLN A 318 11.62 18.01 -10.75
N VAL A 319 12.42 18.77 -10.00
CA VAL A 319 13.37 19.70 -10.64
C VAL A 319 14.33 18.87 -11.46
N ALA A 320 14.52 19.24 -12.73
CA ALA A 320 15.44 18.53 -13.59
C ALA A 320 16.82 18.47 -12.91
N ASP A 321 17.34 17.26 -12.77
CA ASP A 321 18.76 17.02 -12.54
C ASP A 321 19.37 16.82 -13.93
N PRO A 322 19.84 17.88 -14.60
CA PRO A 322 20.61 17.66 -15.81
C PRO A 322 21.81 16.83 -15.39
N ALA A 323 21.92 15.60 -15.89
CA ALA A 323 23.02 14.67 -15.65
C ALA A 323 24.37 15.20 -16.19
N GLY A 324 24.79 16.38 -15.71
CA GLY A 324 25.76 17.27 -16.32
C GLY A 324 26.11 18.42 -15.36
N SER A 325 27.01 18.14 -14.43
CA SER A 325 27.91 19.07 -13.72
C SER A 325 27.36 20.22 -12.85
N ALA A 326 26.09 20.60 -12.92
CA ALA A 326 25.54 21.72 -12.13
C ALA A 326 24.61 21.31 -10.97
N GLY A 327 24.18 20.04 -10.91
CA GLY A 327 23.14 19.59 -9.98
C GLY A 327 21.77 20.24 -10.25
N PRO A 328 20.71 19.82 -9.55
CA PRO A 328 19.41 20.49 -9.63
C PRO A 328 19.47 21.90 -9.05
N SER A 329 18.68 22.80 -9.62
CA SER A 329 18.56 24.19 -9.15
C SER A 329 18.01 24.23 -7.71
N CYS A 330 18.85 24.63 -6.75
CA CYS A 330 18.42 24.83 -5.37
C CYS A 330 17.30 25.87 -5.25
N THR A 331 17.35 26.94 -6.06
CA THR A 331 16.30 27.96 -6.10
C THR A 331 14.94 27.34 -6.43
N ASP A 332 14.91 26.43 -7.41
CA ASP A 332 13.67 25.76 -7.79
C ASP A 332 13.26 24.73 -6.75
N MET A 333 14.17 23.88 -6.25
CA MET A 333 13.87 22.86 -5.23
C MET A 333 13.35 23.47 -3.92
N ARG A 334 13.86 24.65 -3.54
CA ARG A 334 13.46 25.38 -2.34
C ARG A 334 12.28 26.32 -2.55
N SER A 335 11.73 26.39 -3.76
CA SER A 335 10.57 27.22 -4.04
C SER A 335 9.39 26.86 -3.14
N THR A 336 8.81 27.87 -2.50
CA THR A 336 7.71 27.70 -1.53
C THR A 336 6.41 27.22 -2.17
N SER A 337 6.27 27.38 -3.49
CA SER A 337 5.10 26.93 -4.25
C SER A 337 5.13 25.44 -4.59
N ARG A 338 6.25 24.76 -4.37
CA ARG A 338 6.36 23.32 -4.64
C ARG A 338 5.66 22.49 -3.56
N SER A 339 5.06 21.40 -4.00
CA SER A 339 4.33 20.46 -3.17
C SER A 339 4.53 19.03 -3.66
N ILE A 340 4.71 18.11 -2.70
CA ILE A 340 4.74 16.67 -2.95
C ILE A 340 3.37 16.02 -2.70
N LEU A 341 2.59 16.53 -1.75
CA LEU A 341 1.27 15.99 -1.39
C LEU A 341 0.11 16.67 -2.15
N GLY A 342 0.37 17.81 -2.80
CA GLY A 342 -0.70 18.71 -3.22
C GLY A 342 -1.42 19.36 -2.03
N SER A 343 -2.28 20.34 -2.30
CA SER A 343 -2.92 21.14 -1.25
C SER A 343 -3.94 20.35 -0.42
N THR A 344 -4.68 19.43 -1.04
CA THR A 344 -5.76 18.68 -0.37
C THR A 344 -5.22 17.68 0.64
N GLU A 345 -4.25 16.84 0.26
CA GLU A 345 -3.65 15.86 1.18
C GLU A 345 -2.83 16.55 2.27
N GLU A 346 -2.09 17.62 1.93
CA GLU A 346 -1.36 18.41 2.94
C GLU A 346 -2.31 19.01 3.99
N ALA A 347 -3.42 19.64 3.56
CA ALA A 347 -4.42 20.19 4.47
C ALA A 347 -5.11 19.09 5.30
N TRP A 348 -5.39 17.93 4.69
CA TRP A 348 -5.93 16.77 5.39
C TRP A 348 -4.97 16.30 6.49
N LEU A 349 -3.68 16.15 6.19
CA LEU A 349 -2.66 15.67 7.13
C LEU A 349 -2.47 16.64 8.29
N LEU A 350 -2.32 17.95 8.00
CA LEU A 350 -2.20 18.98 9.03
C LEU A 350 -3.42 19.03 9.95
N LYS A 351 -4.62 18.78 9.42
CA LYS A 351 -5.84 18.65 10.23
C LYS A 351 -5.76 17.42 11.15
N GLN A 352 -5.19 16.31 10.71
CA GLN A 352 -5.04 15.12 11.57
C GLN A 352 -4.16 15.41 12.79
N PHE A 353 -3.11 16.21 12.60
CA PHE A 353 -2.20 16.63 13.68
C PHE A 353 -2.87 17.50 14.75
N GLU A 354 -4.06 18.06 14.51
CA GLU A 354 -4.80 18.84 15.52
C GLU A 354 -5.36 17.96 16.64
N SER A 355 -5.41 16.64 16.42
CA SER A 355 -5.84 15.64 17.40
C SER A 355 -4.71 14.67 17.74
N HIS A 356 -4.64 14.30 19.03
CA HIS A 356 -3.60 13.42 19.58
C HIS A 356 -4.21 12.21 20.30
N PRO A 357 -4.97 11.35 19.60
CA PRO A 357 -5.63 10.21 20.24
C PRO A 357 -4.67 9.08 20.62
N THR A 358 -3.41 9.13 20.17
CA THR A 358 -2.44 8.03 20.27
C THR A 358 -1.09 8.48 20.82
N THR A 359 -0.34 7.52 21.36
CA THR A 359 1.02 7.74 21.88
C THR A 359 2.03 7.99 20.75
N TRP A 360 1.89 7.26 19.64
CA TRP A 360 2.78 7.33 18.48
C TRP A 360 2.04 7.83 17.24
N ASP A 361 2.71 8.68 16.47
CA ASP A 361 2.23 9.19 15.19
C ASP A 361 3.21 8.74 14.08
N PHE A 362 2.79 7.76 13.29
CA PHE A 362 3.58 7.19 12.20
C PHE A 362 3.16 7.81 10.87
N LEU A 363 4.14 8.29 10.11
CA LEU A 363 3.95 8.76 8.73
C LEU A 363 4.51 7.71 7.77
N GLY A 364 3.65 6.86 7.22
CA GLY A 364 4.03 5.84 6.24
C GLY A 364 4.00 6.42 4.83
N GLN A 365 5.15 6.42 4.14
CA GLN A 365 5.29 7.06 2.83
C GLN A 365 6.46 6.47 2.03
N GLN A 366 6.65 6.96 0.81
CA GLN A 366 7.48 6.34 -0.20
C GLN A 366 8.96 6.73 -0.14
N VAL A 367 9.26 8.03 -0.23
CA VAL A 367 10.59 8.56 -0.61
C VAL A 367 11.34 9.19 0.57
N PHE A 368 12.68 9.22 0.54
CA PHE A 368 13.51 9.72 1.65
C PHE A 368 13.06 11.08 2.21
N PHE A 369 12.81 11.16 3.52
CA PHE A 369 12.25 12.35 4.18
C PHE A 369 13.33 13.30 4.72
N ALA A 370 14.31 12.79 5.46
CA ALA A 370 15.41 13.58 5.98
C ALA A 370 16.31 14.14 4.86
N THR A 371 17.24 15.02 5.21
CA THR A 371 18.23 15.53 4.23
C THR A 371 19.39 14.56 4.10
N ARG A 372 19.84 14.30 2.87
CA ARG A 372 21.13 13.66 2.55
C ARG A 372 21.96 14.65 1.76
N ASP A 373 23.10 15.04 2.31
CA ASP A 373 23.97 16.06 1.74
C ASP A 373 25.33 15.46 1.37
N GLY A 374 25.66 15.44 0.07
CA GLY A 374 26.90 14.86 -0.43
C GLY A 374 28.16 15.63 -0.03
N ASP A 375 28.10 16.95 0.10
CA ASP A 375 29.27 17.83 0.22
C ASP A 375 29.26 18.76 1.44
N GLY A 376 28.15 18.82 2.19
CA GLY A 376 28.03 19.65 3.40
C GLY A 376 27.69 21.11 3.10
N ASN A 377 27.37 21.42 1.85
CA ASN A 377 27.20 22.79 1.39
C ASN A 377 25.71 23.11 1.19
N LYS A 378 25.16 23.99 2.04
CA LYS A 378 23.76 24.47 1.87
C LYS A 378 23.50 25.14 0.52
N ALA A 379 24.51 25.52 -0.25
CA ALA A 379 24.33 26.05 -1.60
C ALA A 379 24.10 24.98 -2.69
N THR A 380 24.34 23.70 -2.41
CA THR A 380 24.10 22.57 -3.32
C THR A 380 22.84 21.82 -2.91
N CYS A 381 22.21 21.16 -3.88
CA CYS A 381 20.99 20.38 -3.69
C CYS A 381 21.09 19.09 -4.49
N GLU A 382 20.48 18.03 -3.96
CA GLU A 382 20.55 16.68 -4.50
C GLU A 382 19.20 15.97 -4.30
N SER A 383 19.03 14.79 -4.89
CA SER A 383 17.85 13.93 -4.69
C SER A 383 16.50 14.64 -5.00
N PRO A 384 16.30 15.19 -6.20
CA PRO A 384 15.08 15.96 -6.53
C PRO A 384 13.79 15.14 -6.54
N ASP A 385 13.87 13.81 -6.49
CA ASP A 385 12.70 12.91 -6.36
C ASP A 385 12.29 12.62 -4.90
N SER A 386 13.16 12.94 -3.94
CA SER A 386 12.90 12.78 -2.50
C SER A 386 12.24 14.03 -1.91
N TRP A 387 11.93 14.04 -0.60
CA TRP A 387 11.43 15.24 0.08
C TRP A 387 12.42 16.42 0.02
N GLN A 388 13.71 16.19 -0.23
CA GLN A 388 14.68 17.27 -0.48
C GLN A 388 14.33 18.09 -1.74
N GLY A 389 13.74 17.47 -2.77
CA GLY A 389 13.22 18.15 -3.96
C GLY A 389 11.98 19.01 -3.73
N TYR A 390 11.43 18.95 -2.52
CA TYR A 390 10.20 19.62 -2.09
C TYR A 390 10.38 20.19 -0.67
N GLU A 391 11.53 20.82 -0.40
CA GLU A 391 11.96 21.26 0.94
C GLU A 391 10.88 22.09 1.64
N ALA A 392 10.24 23.04 0.94
CA ALA A 392 9.17 23.85 1.52
C ALA A 392 7.93 23.02 1.92
N SER A 393 7.60 21.97 1.16
CA SER A 393 6.52 21.03 1.50
C SER A 393 6.88 20.21 2.74
N ARG A 394 8.12 19.72 2.83
CA ARG A 394 8.63 19.01 4.02
C ARG A 394 8.56 19.91 5.25
N ASN A 395 9.02 21.16 5.13
CA ASN A 395 9.06 22.11 6.23
C ASN A 395 7.65 22.41 6.76
N ARG A 396 6.62 22.48 5.90
CA ARG A 396 5.23 22.65 6.35
C ARG A 396 4.73 21.47 7.18
N ILE A 397 5.11 20.24 6.83
CA ILE A 397 4.77 19.05 7.63
C ILE A 397 5.51 19.04 8.97
N GLN A 398 6.83 19.27 8.94
CA GLN A 398 7.66 19.29 10.14
C GLN A 398 7.25 20.42 11.10
N GLN A 399 7.01 21.62 10.58
CA GLN A 399 6.49 22.74 11.36
C GLN A 399 5.08 22.43 11.87
N GLY A 400 4.26 21.75 11.06
CA GLY A 400 2.94 21.26 11.48
C GLY A 400 2.98 20.36 12.72
N TRP A 401 3.98 19.47 12.82
CA TRP A 401 4.22 18.68 14.03
C TRP A 401 4.56 19.55 15.24
N VAL A 402 5.48 20.50 15.07
CA VAL A 402 5.93 21.39 16.16
C VAL A 402 4.79 22.28 16.65
N ASP A 403 4.09 22.95 15.74
CA ASP A 403 3.00 23.88 16.05
C ASP A 403 1.85 23.19 16.79
N ARG A 404 1.55 21.96 16.41
CA ARG A 404 0.45 21.17 17.00
C ARG A 404 0.90 20.28 18.15
N LYS A 405 2.20 20.23 18.45
CA LYS A 405 2.80 19.41 19.52
C LYS A 405 2.54 17.92 19.32
N VAL A 406 2.69 17.44 18.09
CA VAL A 406 2.53 16.03 17.76
C VAL A 406 3.51 15.19 18.56
N ALA A 407 2.97 14.22 19.30
CA ALA A 407 3.76 13.34 20.15
C ALA A 407 4.43 12.25 19.30
N ASN A 408 5.74 12.09 19.50
CA ASN A 408 6.52 10.97 18.98
C ASN A 408 6.35 10.70 17.47
N PRO A 409 6.57 11.69 16.59
CA PRO A 409 6.45 11.49 15.15
C PRO A 409 7.59 10.59 14.64
N VAL A 410 7.22 9.55 13.90
CA VAL A 410 8.17 8.62 13.25
C VAL A 410 7.78 8.43 11.78
N VAL A 411 8.70 8.70 10.87
CA VAL A 411 8.51 8.50 9.42
C VAL A 411 8.98 7.09 9.04
N LEU A 412 8.18 6.38 8.25
CA LEU A 412 8.49 5.07 7.69
C LEU A 412 8.62 5.21 6.17
N THR A 413 9.74 4.77 5.61
CA THR A 413 10.14 5.11 4.23
C THR A 413 10.68 3.90 3.46
N GLY A 414 10.49 3.87 2.13
CA GLY A 414 11.04 2.90 1.18
C GLY A 414 11.97 3.54 0.13
N ASP A 415 11.71 3.25 -1.16
CA ASP A 415 12.34 3.83 -2.39
C ASP A 415 13.85 3.60 -2.56
N VAL A 416 14.68 3.94 -1.58
CA VAL A 416 16.14 4.14 -1.79
C VAL A 416 16.99 2.86 -1.76
N HIS A 417 16.35 1.68 -1.76
CA HIS A 417 16.97 0.34 -1.83
C HIS A 417 18.09 0.06 -0.80
N ARG A 418 18.06 0.77 0.32
CA ARG A 418 19.03 0.69 1.41
C ARG A 418 18.33 0.99 2.72
N HIS A 419 18.77 0.35 3.80
CA HIS A 419 18.34 0.76 5.11
C HIS A 419 18.99 2.08 5.51
N TRP A 420 18.21 2.93 6.18
CA TRP A 420 18.70 4.13 6.86
C TRP A 420 17.93 4.37 8.14
N ALA A 421 18.57 5.07 9.07
CA ALA A 421 17.90 5.60 10.25
C ALA A 421 18.41 7.03 10.49
N ALA A 422 17.49 7.98 10.68
CA ALA A 422 17.83 9.39 10.84
C ALA A 422 17.02 10.08 11.94
N ASP A 423 17.64 11.03 12.62
CA ASP A 423 16.94 12.02 13.43
C ASP A 423 16.38 13.13 12.52
N LEU A 424 15.17 13.61 12.81
CA LEU A 424 14.53 14.68 12.04
C LEU A 424 14.69 16.03 12.74
N ARG A 425 14.95 17.09 11.95
CA ARG A 425 15.18 18.48 12.39
C ARG A 425 14.45 19.47 11.50
N LEU A 426 14.22 20.70 11.98
CA LEU A 426 13.68 21.77 11.13
C LEU A 426 14.76 22.34 10.21
N ASP A 427 15.99 22.54 10.72
CA ASP A 427 17.16 22.88 9.91
C ASP A 427 18.23 21.78 10.03
N TYR A 428 18.47 21.07 8.93
CA TYR A 428 19.48 20.00 8.89
C TYR A 428 20.92 20.54 8.81
N PHE A 429 21.12 21.80 8.46
CA PHE A 429 22.44 22.44 8.39
C PHE A 429 22.85 23.09 9.72
N ASP A 430 21.91 23.27 10.65
CA ASP A 430 22.21 23.57 12.04
C ASP A 430 22.17 22.26 12.85
N HIS A 431 23.34 21.65 13.05
CA HIS A 431 23.45 20.39 13.78
C HIS A 431 23.06 20.50 15.26
N SER A 432 22.88 21.72 15.78
CA SER A 432 22.35 21.96 17.13
C SER A 432 20.83 22.08 17.20
N ASP A 433 20.14 22.20 16.04
CA ASP A 433 18.69 22.34 15.96
C ASP A 433 17.98 21.14 16.64
N PRO A 434 16.96 21.32 17.48
CA PRO A 434 16.36 20.22 18.22
C PRO A 434 15.87 19.09 17.33
N VAL A 435 16.05 17.85 17.80
CA VAL A 435 15.44 16.68 17.15
C VAL A 435 13.93 16.72 17.42
N ILE A 436 13.14 16.65 16.35
CA ILE A 436 11.68 16.72 16.41
C ILE A 436 11.00 15.37 16.13
N GLY A 437 11.73 14.38 15.62
CA GLY A 437 11.22 13.06 15.26
C GLY A 437 12.32 12.14 14.75
N SER A 438 11.94 11.01 14.19
CA SER A 438 12.87 10.04 13.60
C SER A 438 12.34 9.49 12.28
N GLU A 439 13.23 9.09 11.39
CA GLU A 439 12.91 8.36 10.16
C GLU A 439 13.56 6.98 10.17
N LEU A 440 12.77 5.97 9.82
CA LEU A 440 13.15 4.58 9.67
C LEU A 440 12.95 4.19 8.20
N VAL A 441 14.04 3.93 7.49
CA VAL A 441 14.00 3.61 6.07
C VAL A 441 14.26 2.12 5.89
N THR A 442 13.31 1.41 5.29
CA THR A 442 13.53 0.03 4.89
C THR A 442 14.39 -0.02 3.65
N THR A 443 15.28 -1.01 3.60
CA THR A 443 15.87 -1.47 2.36
C THR A 443 14.78 -2.13 1.50
N SER A 444 15.17 -2.50 0.30
CA SER A 444 14.36 -3.25 -0.63
C SER A 444 14.27 -4.74 -0.27
N VAL A 445 13.13 -5.36 -0.59
CA VAL A 445 12.99 -6.82 -0.52
C VAL A 445 13.99 -7.49 -1.47
N THR A 446 14.14 -6.97 -2.69
CA THR A 446 15.12 -7.49 -3.67
C THR A 446 15.78 -6.43 -4.52
N SER A 447 15.17 -5.24 -4.69
CA SER A 447 15.68 -4.25 -5.64
C SER A 447 17.11 -3.79 -5.32
N ASN A 448 18.01 -3.74 -6.28
CA ASN A 448 19.40 -3.36 -6.04
C ASN A 448 19.56 -1.84 -5.96
N SER A 449 20.50 -1.38 -5.14
CA SER A 449 20.92 0.02 -5.12
C SER A 449 22.06 0.22 -6.12
N ASP A 450 22.02 1.32 -6.88
CA ASP A 450 23.11 1.71 -7.80
C ASP A 450 24.41 2.09 -7.07
N THR A 451 24.34 2.29 -5.76
CA THR A 451 25.51 2.53 -4.91
C THR A 451 25.70 1.31 -4.03
N ALA A 452 26.90 0.72 -3.99
CA ALA A 452 27.21 -0.42 -3.13
C ALA A 452 27.93 -0.02 -1.82
N THR A 453 28.58 1.14 -1.81
CA THR A 453 29.48 1.54 -0.72
C THR A 453 28.74 2.31 0.38
N ALA A 454 29.07 2.04 1.64
CA ALA A 454 28.66 2.86 2.77
C ALA A 454 29.21 4.30 2.62
N PRO A 455 28.51 5.33 3.11
CA PRO A 455 29.02 6.70 3.08
C PRO A 455 30.36 6.86 3.80
N SER A 456 31.17 7.83 3.36
CA SER A 456 32.46 8.12 3.98
C SER A 456 32.29 8.79 5.35
N ALA A 457 33.36 8.80 6.16
CA ALA A 457 33.35 9.51 7.44
C ALA A 457 33.04 11.01 7.27
N THR A 458 33.57 11.64 6.21
CA THR A 458 33.28 13.03 5.86
C THR A 458 31.80 13.23 5.55
N TRP A 459 31.19 12.30 4.82
CA TRP A 459 29.75 12.35 4.53
C TRP A 459 28.91 12.29 5.81
N TYR A 460 29.26 11.42 6.75
CA TYR A 460 28.59 11.37 8.06
C TYR A 460 28.82 12.63 8.90
N ALA A 461 29.98 13.29 8.78
CA ALA A 461 30.22 14.57 9.45
C ALA A 461 29.32 15.69 8.90
N ASN A 462 28.97 15.63 7.61
CA ASN A 462 28.01 16.52 6.96
C ASN A 462 26.55 16.14 7.25
N ASN A 463 26.29 14.89 7.68
CA ASN A 463 24.95 14.37 7.95
C ASN A 463 24.87 13.71 9.34
N PRO A 464 25.19 14.43 10.44
CA PRO A 464 25.29 13.81 11.76
C PRO A 464 23.93 13.34 12.31
N HIS A 465 22.82 13.77 11.72
CA HIS A 465 21.48 13.26 11.99
C HIS A 465 21.26 11.84 11.45
N ILE A 466 22.03 11.38 10.45
CA ILE A 466 21.93 10.03 9.91
C ILE A 466 22.80 9.09 10.75
N LYS A 467 22.15 8.09 11.36
CA LYS A 467 22.77 7.17 12.33
C LYS A 467 23.12 5.82 11.75
N TYR A 468 22.52 5.45 10.62
CA TYR A 468 22.65 4.12 10.02
C TYR A 468 22.53 4.17 8.51
N CYS A 469 23.31 3.32 7.82
CA CYS A 469 23.15 2.99 6.42
C CYS A 469 23.53 1.52 6.20
N LYS A 470 22.73 0.75 5.46
CA LYS A 470 23.07 -0.63 5.09
C LYS A 470 22.57 -0.98 3.69
N GLY A 471 23.44 -1.65 2.94
CA GLY A 471 23.26 -1.96 1.52
C GLY A 471 22.78 -3.38 1.26
N GLU A 472 22.54 -4.22 2.26
CA GLU A 472 21.88 -5.51 2.08
C GLU A 472 20.35 -5.36 1.94
N ARG A 473 19.72 -6.34 1.28
CA ARG A 473 18.26 -6.45 1.12
C ARG A 473 17.60 -6.94 2.41
N GLY A 474 16.28 -6.84 2.52
CA GLY A 474 15.56 -7.22 3.74
C GLY A 474 14.33 -6.36 4.04
N TYR A 475 14.12 -6.05 5.32
CA TYR A 475 12.92 -5.38 5.83
C TYR A 475 13.18 -4.77 7.22
N VAL A 476 12.23 -4.00 7.74
CA VAL A 476 12.30 -3.50 9.12
C VAL A 476 11.21 -4.15 9.96
N ARG A 477 11.60 -4.75 11.07
CA ARG A 477 10.70 -5.26 12.11
C ARG A 477 10.57 -4.23 13.21
N VAL A 478 9.34 -3.93 13.62
CA VAL A 478 9.07 -2.92 14.64
C VAL A 478 8.23 -3.50 15.77
N THR A 479 8.60 -3.17 17.00
CA THR A 479 7.79 -3.38 18.19
C THR A 479 7.55 -2.04 18.88
N THR A 480 6.29 -1.64 18.95
CA THR A 480 5.85 -0.39 19.58
C THR A 480 5.08 -0.70 20.87
N THR A 481 5.42 0.00 21.94
CA THR A 481 4.76 -0.04 23.25
C THR A 481 4.44 1.39 23.70
N PRO A 482 3.66 1.60 24.78
CA PRO A 482 3.40 2.93 25.29
C PRO A 482 4.65 3.74 25.66
N THR A 483 5.79 3.09 25.89
CA THR A 483 7.02 3.74 26.35
C THR A 483 8.10 3.84 25.27
N GLN A 484 8.07 3.00 24.24
CA GLN A 484 9.11 3.01 23.21
C GLN A 484 8.66 2.39 21.88
N THR A 485 9.30 2.79 20.79
CA THR A 485 9.28 2.09 19.50
C THR A 485 10.67 1.56 19.21
N ARG A 486 10.80 0.24 19.09
CA ARG A 486 12.04 -0.45 18.70
C ARG A 486 11.96 -0.87 17.24
N ALA A 487 12.94 -0.48 16.44
CA ALA A 487 13.11 -0.89 15.06
C ALA A 487 14.36 -1.77 14.90
N ASP A 488 14.17 -2.98 14.38
CA ASP A 488 15.24 -3.92 14.03
C ASP A 488 15.37 -3.97 12.50
N PHE A 489 16.57 -3.67 12.00
CA PHE A 489 16.87 -3.61 10.58
C PHE A 489 17.35 -4.99 10.12
N MET A 490 16.44 -5.74 9.51
CA MET A 490 16.63 -7.14 9.15
C MET A 490 17.27 -7.25 7.76
N THR A 491 18.37 -7.98 7.66
CA THR A 491 19.15 -8.14 6.42
C THR A 491 19.11 -9.59 5.93
N THR A 492 19.09 -9.74 4.60
CA THR A 492 19.17 -11.01 3.87
C THR A 492 20.54 -11.12 3.23
N SER A 493 21.26 -12.22 3.47
CA SER A 493 22.67 -12.36 3.05
C SER A 493 22.89 -12.35 1.54
N ASP A 494 22.00 -12.98 0.77
CA ASP A 494 22.08 -13.03 -0.68
C ASP A 494 20.70 -13.34 -1.28
N THR A 495 20.11 -12.39 -2.00
CA THR A 495 18.82 -12.57 -2.66
C THR A 495 18.92 -13.27 -4.01
N SER A 496 20.13 -13.46 -4.56
CA SER A 496 20.34 -14.12 -5.84
C SER A 496 20.30 -15.65 -5.75
N VAL A 497 20.42 -16.21 -4.54
CA VAL A 497 20.45 -17.65 -4.29
C VAL A 497 19.03 -18.19 -4.10
N TYR A 498 18.63 -19.18 -4.90
CA TYR A 498 17.30 -19.79 -4.77
C TYR A 498 17.12 -20.61 -3.48
N ASP A 499 18.14 -21.40 -3.13
CA ASP A 499 18.09 -22.33 -2.00
C ASP A 499 18.07 -21.57 -0.66
N PRO A 500 16.93 -21.54 0.07
CA PRO A 500 16.83 -20.77 1.29
C PRO A 500 17.73 -21.28 2.42
N ALA A 501 18.19 -22.53 2.38
CA ALA A 501 19.12 -23.05 3.39
C ALA A 501 20.49 -22.36 3.34
N LYS A 502 20.79 -21.66 2.25
CA LYS A 502 22.04 -20.89 2.04
C LYS A 502 21.86 -19.40 2.29
N VAL A 503 20.65 -18.96 2.62
CA VAL A 503 20.32 -17.55 2.83
C VAL A 503 20.07 -17.32 4.31
N VAL A 504 20.80 -16.37 4.88
CA VAL A 504 20.67 -16.00 6.30
C VAL A 504 19.90 -14.70 6.38
N ILE A 505 18.84 -14.70 7.20
CA ILE A 505 18.13 -13.51 7.62
C ILE A 505 18.55 -13.19 9.05
N LYS A 506 19.03 -11.98 9.30
CA LYS A 506 19.50 -11.56 10.63
C LYS A 506 19.20 -10.10 10.90
N ASN A 507 19.08 -9.77 12.19
CA ASN A 507 19.10 -8.38 12.63
C ASN A 507 20.54 -7.82 12.50
N ASP A 508 20.72 -6.75 11.72
CA ASP A 508 22.01 -6.06 11.62
C ASP A 508 22.15 -4.94 12.66
N ARG A 509 21.06 -4.22 12.93
CA ARG A 509 21.04 -3.05 13.80
C ARG A 509 19.68 -2.85 14.45
N SER A 510 19.68 -2.45 15.71
CA SER A 510 18.49 -2.03 16.43
C SER A 510 18.58 -0.58 16.89
N TYR A 511 17.47 0.14 16.76
CA TYR A 511 17.28 1.46 17.35
C TYR A 511 16.00 1.51 18.17
N VAL A 512 16.00 2.34 19.20
CA VAL A 512 14.86 2.66 20.04
C VAL A 512 14.60 4.16 20.01
N VAL A 513 13.34 4.55 19.83
CA VAL A 513 12.83 5.89 20.15
C VAL A 513 12.03 5.75 21.45
N GLN A 514 12.31 6.59 22.44
CA GLN A 514 11.57 6.62 23.70
C GLN A 514 10.42 7.62 23.62
N ALA A 515 9.25 7.24 24.13
CA ALA A 515 8.11 8.15 24.18
C ALA A 515 8.47 9.42 24.98
N GLY A 516 8.17 10.60 24.43
CA GLY A 516 8.50 11.90 25.01
C GLY A 516 9.96 12.34 24.85
N ARG A 517 10.81 11.52 24.23
CA ARG A 517 12.22 11.83 23.99
C ARG A 517 12.58 11.58 22.52
N PRO A 518 12.51 12.62 21.67
CA PRO A 518 12.86 12.51 20.25
C PRO A 518 14.30 12.02 20.05
N GLY A 519 14.50 11.26 18.98
CA GLY A 519 15.81 10.80 18.52
C GLY A 519 16.08 9.32 18.75
N LEU A 520 16.93 8.78 17.89
CA LEU A 520 17.28 7.36 17.83
C LEU A 520 18.37 7.00 18.85
N GLN A 521 18.13 5.95 19.62
CA GLN A 521 19.10 5.34 20.53
C GLN A 521 19.45 3.95 20.03
N GLN A 522 20.73 3.72 19.70
CA GLN A 522 21.19 2.37 19.31
C GLN A 522 21.15 1.44 20.53
N VAL A 523 20.67 0.21 20.35
CA VAL A 523 20.58 -0.82 21.41
C VAL A 523 21.14 -2.17 20.99
#